data_AF-A0A2T1DNJ8-F1
#
_entry.id   AF-A0A2T1DNJ8-F1
#
_cell.length_a   1.000
_cell.length_b   1.000
_cell.length_c   1.000
_cell.angle_alpha   90.00
_cell.angle_beta   90.00
_cell.angle_gamma   90.00
#
_symmetry.space_group_name_H-M   'P 1'
#
loop_
_entity.id
_entity.type
_entity.pdbx_description
1 polymer ?
#
loop_
_entity_poly.entity_id
_entity_poly.type
_entity_poly.pdbx_seq_one_letter_code
_entity_poly.pdbx_strand_id
1 'polypeptide(L)'
;MTHLHRAFLFLGTFSSLVLSAAVSHGQSCANSDQVPLTKVKLEEIASAVGIGTNDVELRFEDFALETVRPGLPIPHNNRFFFSADRRAKAGIANVVPDGVIPLITITAIPLKTFIHSNSVFYESKAVRRTRLPPSYQKYQILGFLDALEHSPAGSEGSFVPAIVFMTTSDVKAISKKTRLLATVQGVGILHTIACEIPDVLPTENNLQMGAAIVVNPEVYILNISFPFPSPPGSPGRVRP
;
A
#
# COMPACT_ATOMS: atom_id res chain seq x y z
N MET A 1 -9.23 -30.63 -45.06
CA MET A 1 -10.20 -29.73 -45.73
C MET A 1 -11.52 -29.89 -45.00
N THR A 2 -12.25 -28.90 -44.51
CA THR A 2 -12.11 -27.43 -44.40
C THR A 2 -13.39 -26.97 -43.68
N HIS A 3 -13.25 -26.02 -42.74
CA HIS A 3 -14.19 -24.98 -42.30
C HIS A 3 -15.62 -25.35 -41.80
N LEU A 4 -15.92 -25.10 -40.51
CA LEU A 4 -16.48 -23.86 -39.93
C LEU A 4 -17.87 -23.48 -40.46
N HIS A 5 -18.89 -23.41 -39.58
CA HIS A 5 -19.75 -22.21 -39.39
C HIS A 5 -20.82 -22.33 -38.27
N ARG A 6 -20.80 -21.33 -37.36
CA ARG A 6 -21.90 -20.65 -36.61
C ARG A 6 -22.67 -21.45 -35.52
N ALA A 7 -22.65 -21.12 -34.22
CA ALA A 7 -22.78 -19.89 -33.41
C ALA A 7 -24.23 -19.59 -32.91
N PHE A 8 -24.28 -19.13 -31.64
CA PHE A 8 -25.39 -18.59 -30.82
C PHE A 8 -26.34 -19.61 -30.17
N LEU A 9 -26.52 -19.61 -28.84
CA LEU A 9 -27.05 -18.51 -28.04
C LEU A 9 -26.35 -18.33 -26.68
N PHE A 10 -25.80 -17.13 -26.47
CA PHE A 10 -25.51 -16.53 -25.18
C PHE A 10 -26.81 -16.03 -24.54
N LEU A 11 -27.11 -16.48 -23.32
CA LEU A 11 -28.06 -15.83 -22.41
C LEU A 11 -27.45 -15.85 -21.02
N GLY A 12 -26.59 -14.88 -20.78
CA GLY A 12 -26.05 -14.55 -19.47
C GLY A 12 -25.90 -13.05 -19.44
N THR A 13 -26.75 -12.40 -18.65
CA THR A 13 -26.80 -10.96 -18.46
C THR A 13 -25.40 -10.43 -18.10
N PHE A 14 -24.75 -9.77 -19.06
CA PHE A 14 -23.64 -8.89 -18.78
C PHE A 14 -24.20 -7.69 -18.00
N SER A 15 -24.01 -7.69 -16.68
CA SER A 15 -23.93 -6.43 -15.97
C SER A 15 -22.71 -5.71 -16.52
N SER A 16 -22.97 -4.73 -17.38
CA SER A 16 -21.97 -3.83 -17.95
C SER A 16 -21.17 -3.23 -16.80
N LEU A 17 -20.00 -3.81 -16.51
CA LEU A 17 -18.94 -3.12 -15.80
C LEU A 17 -18.62 -1.91 -16.67
N VAL A 18 -19.11 -0.76 -16.24
CA VAL A 18 -18.66 0.53 -16.71
C VAL A 18 -17.14 0.47 -16.58
N LEU A 19 -16.46 0.34 -17.72
CA LEU A 19 -15.04 0.67 -17.85
C LEU A 19 -14.99 2.17 -17.61
N SER A 20 -15.03 2.57 -16.34
CA SER A 20 -14.69 3.92 -15.96
C SER A 20 -13.29 4.14 -16.49
N ALA A 21 -13.19 5.14 -17.37
CA ALA A 21 -11.94 5.61 -17.94
C ALA A 21 -10.85 5.59 -16.87
N ALA A 22 -9.66 5.11 -17.25
CA ALA A 22 -8.46 5.22 -16.45
C ALA A 22 -8.17 6.70 -16.19
N VAL A 23 -8.86 7.29 -15.21
CA VAL A 23 -8.41 8.47 -14.52
C VAL A 23 -7.12 8.01 -13.87
N SER A 24 -6.01 8.62 -14.29
CA SER A 24 -4.79 8.57 -13.47
C SER A 24 -5.19 9.15 -12.12
N HIS A 25 -5.57 8.29 -11.18
CA HIS A 25 -5.86 8.70 -9.83
C HIS A 25 -4.52 9.12 -9.26
N GLY A 26 -4.22 10.41 -9.41
CA GLY A 26 -3.14 11.05 -8.67
C GLY A 26 -3.38 10.77 -7.20
N GLN A 27 -2.30 10.58 -6.46
CA GLN A 27 -2.35 10.47 -5.01
C GLN A 27 -3.19 11.63 -4.47
N SER A 28 -4.29 11.33 -3.82
CA SER A 28 -5.24 12.34 -3.38
C SER A 28 -5.41 12.31 -1.87
N CYS A 29 -5.54 13.51 -1.31
CA CYS A 29 -6.02 13.66 0.05
C CYS A 29 -7.45 13.16 0.20
N ALA A 30 -7.91 13.03 1.45
CA ALA A 30 -9.27 12.58 1.74
C ALA A 30 -10.31 13.58 1.21
N ASN A 31 -10.01 14.87 1.35
CA ASN A 31 -10.87 15.98 0.96
C ASN A 31 -10.11 16.99 0.07
N SER A 32 -10.84 17.80 -0.69
CA SER A 32 -10.27 18.76 -1.65
C SER A 32 -9.63 19.99 -1.01
N ASP A 33 -9.99 20.30 0.23
CA ASP A 33 -9.42 21.38 1.04
C ASP A 33 -8.08 20.98 1.67
N GLN A 34 -7.80 19.69 1.80
CA GLN A 34 -6.57 19.19 2.39
C GLN A 34 -5.34 19.42 1.50
N VAL A 35 -4.19 19.62 2.15
CA VAL A 35 -2.91 19.88 1.48
C VAL A 35 -2.02 18.64 1.55
N PRO A 36 -1.49 18.13 0.43
CA PRO A 36 -0.56 17.00 0.45
C PRO A 36 0.67 17.27 1.33
N LEU A 37 0.89 16.45 2.35
CA LEU A 37 1.91 16.68 3.37
C LEU A 37 3.32 16.40 2.82
N THR A 38 4.12 17.45 2.60
CA THR A 38 5.54 17.30 2.26
C THR A 38 6.36 16.98 3.51
N LYS A 39 7.56 16.43 3.33
CA LYS A 39 8.51 16.12 4.40
C LYS A 39 8.98 17.39 5.11
N VAL A 40 9.17 18.48 4.37
CA VAL A 40 9.50 19.79 4.97
C VAL A 40 8.38 20.23 5.91
N LYS A 41 7.12 20.16 5.45
CA LYS A 41 5.97 20.54 6.26
C LYS A 41 5.79 19.63 7.48
N LEU A 42 6.03 18.33 7.32
CA LEU A 42 6.05 17.36 8.42
C LEU A 42 7.10 17.73 9.48
N GLU A 43 8.31 18.14 9.06
CA GLU A 43 9.37 18.59 9.98
C GLU A 43 8.99 19.89 10.71
N GLU A 44 8.31 20.83 10.04
CA GLU A 44 7.78 22.05 10.67
C GLU A 44 6.73 21.72 11.74
N ILE A 45 5.77 20.87 11.41
CA ILE A 45 4.72 20.41 12.34
C ILE A 45 5.35 19.69 13.53
N ALA A 46 6.30 18.79 13.27
CA ALA A 46 7.01 18.04 14.30
C ALA A 46 7.80 18.97 15.25
N SER A 47 8.52 19.95 14.69
CA SER A 47 9.24 20.96 15.48
C SER A 47 8.29 21.80 16.34
N ALA A 48 7.10 22.13 15.83
CA ALA A 48 6.11 22.93 16.57
C ALA A 48 5.56 22.21 17.82
N VAL A 49 5.63 20.88 17.84
CA VAL A 49 5.22 20.06 19.01
C VAL A 49 6.41 19.51 19.81
N GLY A 50 7.64 19.94 19.52
CA GLY A 50 8.83 19.55 20.28
C GLY A 50 9.44 18.20 19.89
N ILE A 51 9.09 17.63 18.73
CA ILE A 51 9.73 16.42 18.20
C ILE A 51 11.08 16.80 17.57
N GLY A 52 12.14 16.10 17.96
CA GLY A 52 13.47 16.28 17.39
C GLY A 52 13.55 15.80 15.94
N THR A 53 14.44 16.40 15.14
CA THR A 53 14.61 16.07 13.70
C THR A 53 14.90 14.60 13.44
N ASN A 54 15.61 13.94 14.37
CA ASN A 54 15.96 12.51 14.26
C ASN A 54 14.75 11.58 14.49
N ASP A 55 13.69 12.06 15.13
CA ASP A 55 12.53 11.25 15.51
C ASP A 55 11.35 11.45 14.54
N VAL A 56 11.41 12.44 13.66
CA VAL A 56 10.31 12.78 12.73
C VAL A 56 9.86 11.60 11.88
N GLU A 57 10.79 10.77 11.40
CA GLU A 57 10.44 9.59 10.59
C GLU A 57 9.72 8.52 11.41
N LEU A 58 10.16 8.29 12.65
CA LEU A 58 9.51 7.35 13.57
C LEU A 58 8.12 7.85 13.97
N ARG A 59 7.98 9.15 14.28
CA ARG A 59 6.67 9.73 14.64
C ARG A 59 5.70 9.76 13.46
N PHE A 60 6.22 9.84 12.23
CA PHE A 60 5.39 9.66 11.04
C PHE A 60 4.93 8.22 10.87
N GLU A 61 5.79 7.23 11.15
CA GLU A 61 5.41 5.81 11.16
C GLU A 61 4.27 5.56 12.15
N ASP A 62 4.43 6.00 13.40
CA ASP A 62 3.41 5.90 14.46
C ASP A 62 2.07 6.47 13.97
N PHE A 63 2.08 7.71 13.48
CA PHE A 63 0.91 8.37 12.91
C PHE A 63 0.29 7.56 11.76
N ALA A 64 1.10 7.10 10.81
CA ALA A 64 0.61 6.42 9.62
C ALA A 64 -0.06 5.08 10.00
N LEU A 65 0.57 4.28 10.86
CA LEU A 65 0.03 3.00 11.31
C LEU A 65 -1.25 3.17 12.16
N GLU A 66 -1.30 4.19 13.01
CA GLU A 66 -2.49 4.50 13.83
C GLU A 66 -3.69 4.93 12.97
N THR A 67 -3.45 5.63 11.87
CA THR A 67 -4.50 6.36 11.15
C THR A 67 -4.88 5.77 9.81
N VAL A 68 -4.02 5.01 9.13
CA VAL A 68 -4.25 4.52 7.75
C VAL A 68 -5.55 3.74 7.59
N ARG A 69 -6.06 3.14 8.66
CA ARG A 69 -7.35 2.43 8.68
C ARG A 69 -8.27 3.01 9.76
N PRO A 70 -9.43 3.57 9.37
CA PRO A 70 -10.37 4.12 10.34
C PRO A 70 -10.81 3.11 11.39
N GLY A 71 -10.58 3.44 12.66
CA GLY A 71 -10.98 2.62 13.82
C GLY A 71 -10.24 1.30 14.00
N LEU A 72 -9.26 0.98 13.14
CA LEU A 72 -8.50 -0.28 13.19
C LEU A 72 -7.00 -0.04 12.96
N PRO A 73 -6.28 0.52 13.96
CA PRO A 73 -4.84 0.74 13.89
C PRO A 73 -4.06 -0.50 13.45
N ILE A 74 -3.00 -0.30 12.67
CA ILE A 74 -2.05 -1.36 12.34
C ILE A 74 -1.06 -1.49 13.49
N PRO A 75 -0.88 -2.68 14.08
CA PRO A 75 0.14 -2.87 15.11
C PRO A 75 1.54 -2.76 14.49
N HIS A 76 2.47 -2.13 15.19
CA HIS A 76 3.88 -2.15 14.84
C HIS A 76 4.39 -3.60 14.77
N ASN A 77 5.28 -3.86 13.81
CA ASN A 77 5.88 -5.15 13.60
C ASN A 77 7.39 -5.09 13.80
N ASN A 78 7.90 -5.94 14.68
CA ASN A 78 9.33 -6.19 14.89
C ASN A 78 9.78 -7.57 14.36
N ARG A 79 8.88 -8.30 13.69
CA ARG A 79 9.16 -9.64 13.18
C ARG A 79 9.90 -9.57 11.85
N PHE A 80 10.84 -10.48 11.69
CA PHE A 80 11.65 -10.65 10.50
C PHE A 80 10.95 -11.55 9.48
N PHE A 81 11.00 -11.13 8.21
CA PHE A 81 10.51 -11.91 7.07
C PHE A 81 11.66 -12.22 6.14
N PHE A 82 11.83 -13.49 5.78
CA PHE A 82 12.97 -13.92 4.98
C PHE A 82 12.84 -13.49 3.51
N SER A 83 13.95 -13.05 2.93
CA SER A 83 14.12 -12.87 1.48
C SER A 83 15.45 -13.49 1.06
N ALA A 84 15.37 -14.62 0.35
CA ALA A 84 16.54 -15.34 -0.16
C ALA A 84 17.38 -14.45 -1.09
N ASP A 85 16.71 -13.71 -1.96
CA ASP A 85 17.34 -12.84 -2.93
C ASP A 85 18.00 -11.62 -2.30
N ARG A 86 17.40 -11.02 -1.25
CA ARG A 86 18.05 -9.98 -0.45
C ARG A 86 19.31 -10.51 0.23
N ARG A 87 19.27 -11.75 0.76
CA ARG A 87 20.45 -12.40 1.33
C ARG A 87 21.55 -12.54 0.30
N ALA A 88 21.22 -13.08 -0.88
CA ALA A 88 22.19 -13.34 -1.94
C ALA A 88 22.78 -12.04 -2.54
N LYS A 89 21.96 -11.01 -2.75
CA LYS A 89 22.35 -9.80 -3.48
C LYS A 89 22.85 -8.66 -2.59
N ALA A 90 22.47 -8.64 -1.31
CA ALA A 90 22.82 -7.57 -0.38
C ALA A 90 23.43 -8.05 0.94
N GLY A 91 23.55 -9.36 1.18
CA GLY A 91 24.08 -9.91 2.42
C GLY A 91 23.13 -9.76 3.63
N ILE A 92 21.88 -9.35 3.41
CA ILE A 92 20.89 -9.08 4.46
C ILE A 92 19.73 -10.05 4.29
N ALA A 93 19.52 -10.95 5.26
CA ALA A 93 18.61 -12.07 5.07
C ALA A 93 17.12 -11.72 5.16
N ASN A 94 16.77 -10.73 5.98
CA ASN A 94 15.39 -10.52 6.38
C ASN A 94 14.96 -9.08 6.15
N VAL A 95 13.71 -8.86 5.81
CA VAL A 95 13.03 -7.56 5.87
C VAL A 95 12.20 -7.43 7.15
N VAL A 96 11.95 -6.19 7.57
CA VAL A 96 11.07 -5.86 8.69
C VAL A 96 10.15 -4.75 8.20
N PRO A 97 8.91 -5.07 7.79
CA PRO A 97 7.92 -4.06 7.48
C PRO A 97 7.43 -3.41 8.78
N ASP A 98 7.06 -2.13 8.70
CA ASP A 98 6.60 -1.35 9.86
C ASP A 98 5.31 -1.95 10.47
N GLY A 99 4.41 -2.48 9.64
CA GLY A 99 3.19 -3.15 10.06
C GLY A 99 2.86 -4.40 9.25
N VAL A 100 2.21 -5.40 9.88
CA VAL A 100 1.81 -6.65 9.23
C VAL A 100 0.44 -7.10 9.69
N ILE A 101 -0.44 -7.39 8.74
CA ILE A 101 -1.78 -7.95 9.02
C ILE A 101 -2.07 -9.16 8.11
N PRO A 102 -3.04 -10.01 8.47
CA PRO A 102 -3.54 -11.02 7.55
C PRO A 102 -4.23 -10.38 6.33
N LEU A 103 -4.13 -11.05 5.19
CA LEU A 103 -5.03 -10.84 4.07
C LEU A 103 -6.34 -11.59 4.36
N ILE A 104 -7.47 -10.89 4.32
CA ILE A 104 -8.80 -11.48 4.49
C ILE A 104 -9.53 -11.35 3.17
N THR A 105 -9.96 -12.48 2.62
CA THR A 105 -10.71 -12.56 1.36
C THR A 105 -12.03 -13.28 1.58
N ILE A 106 -13.07 -12.84 0.86
CA ILE A 106 -14.41 -13.42 0.95
C ILE A 106 -14.79 -13.85 -0.47
N THR A 107 -14.98 -15.16 -0.68
CA THR A 107 -15.51 -15.69 -1.95
C THR A 107 -17.02 -15.65 -1.92
N ALA A 108 -17.66 -15.35 -3.06
CA ALA A 108 -19.12 -15.29 -3.12
C ALA A 108 -19.79 -16.67 -3.23
N ILE A 109 -19.13 -17.66 -3.84
CA ILE A 109 -19.71 -18.98 -4.14
C ILE A 109 -18.66 -20.10 -3.99
N PRO A 110 -18.75 -20.98 -2.97
CA PRO A 110 -19.57 -20.80 -1.76
C PRO A 110 -19.10 -19.55 -0.98
N LEU A 111 -19.99 -19.00 -0.15
CA LEU A 111 -19.62 -17.91 0.76
C LEU A 111 -18.61 -18.46 1.78
N LYS A 112 -17.33 -18.12 1.59
CA LYS A 112 -16.24 -18.58 2.44
C LYS A 112 -15.27 -17.43 2.68
N THR A 113 -14.84 -17.31 3.93
CA THR A 113 -13.79 -16.37 4.32
C THR A 113 -12.47 -17.13 4.39
N PHE A 114 -11.44 -16.59 3.75
CA PHE A 114 -10.07 -17.08 3.84
C PHE A 114 -9.23 -16.03 4.56
N ILE A 115 -8.33 -16.49 5.43
CA ILE A 115 -7.45 -15.63 6.22
C ILE A 115 -6.03 -16.13 6.00
N HIS A 116 -5.21 -15.33 5.34
CA HIS A 116 -3.81 -15.64 5.08
C HIS A 116 -2.95 -14.74 5.96
N SER A 117 -2.42 -15.30 7.05
CA SER A 117 -1.54 -14.56 7.97
C SER A 117 -0.32 -13.99 7.26
N ASN A 118 0.14 -12.81 7.67
CA ASN A 118 1.37 -12.19 7.18
C ASN A 118 1.42 -11.93 5.66
N SER A 119 0.27 -11.63 5.06
CA SER A 119 0.16 -11.44 3.60
C SER A 119 -0.13 -9.99 3.21
N VAL A 120 -0.18 -9.07 4.17
CA VAL A 120 -0.26 -7.63 3.91
C VAL A 120 0.77 -6.90 4.76
N PHE A 121 1.70 -6.22 4.10
CA PHE A 121 2.72 -5.38 4.74
C PHE A 121 2.34 -3.90 4.64
N TYR A 122 2.66 -3.14 5.67
CA TYR A 122 2.57 -1.69 5.71
C TYR A 122 3.97 -1.12 5.87
N GLU A 123 4.30 -0.12 5.05
CA GLU A 123 5.62 0.49 5.04
C GLU A 123 5.50 2.00 4.92
N SER A 124 5.93 2.71 5.96
CA SER A 124 5.94 4.16 6.05
C SER A 124 7.24 4.74 5.49
N LYS A 125 7.17 5.82 4.71
CA LYS A 125 8.36 6.54 4.20
C LYS A 125 8.12 8.05 4.13
N ALA A 126 8.68 8.77 5.09
CA ALA A 126 8.71 10.23 5.11
C ALA A 126 10.05 10.76 4.56
N VAL A 127 10.21 10.76 3.23
CA VAL A 127 11.48 11.11 2.56
C VAL A 127 11.29 12.22 1.52
N ARG A 128 12.27 13.10 1.36
CA ARG A 128 12.27 14.18 0.33
C ARG A 128 12.57 13.68 -1.09
N ARG A 129 12.06 12.51 -1.49
CA ARG A 129 12.39 11.86 -2.77
C ARG A 129 11.17 11.71 -3.65
N THR A 130 11.35 11.97 -4.94
CA THR A 130 10.27 11.89 -5.93
C THR A 130 9.78 10.48 -6.24
N ARG A 131 10.61 9.45 -6.04
CA ARG A 131 10.30 8.06 -6.36
C ARG A 131 10.93 7.08 -5.38
N LEU A 132 10.24 5.97 -5.16
CA LEU A 132 10.74 4.78 -4.46
C LEU A 132 11.21 3.72 -5.48
N PRO A 133 12.52 3.65 -5.80
CA PRO A 133 13.06 2.67 -6.73
C PRO A 133 13.21 1.30 -6.07
N PRO A 134 13.24 0.20 -6.86
CA PRO A 134 13.48 -1.12 -6.31
C PRO A 134 14.90 -1.21 -5.76
N SER A 135 15.06 -1.68 -4.53
CA SER A 135 16.36 -1.94 -3.91
C SER A 135 16.23 -2.97 -2.79
N TYR A 136 17.27 -3.82 -2.66
CA TYR A 136 17.43 -4.75 -1.54
C TYR A 136 18.02 -4.10 -0.30
N GLN A 137 18.75 -2.99 -0.47
CA GLN A 137 19.42 -2.30 0.63
C GLN A 137 18.56 -1.14 1.09
N LYS A 138 18.29 -0.20 0.18
CA LYS A 138 17.60 1.05 0.48
C LYS A 138 16.09 0.82 0.48
N TYR A 139 15.41 1.16 1.57
CA TYR A 139 13.96 0.98 1.73
C TYR A 139 13.45 -0.46 1.59
N GLN A 140 14.34 -1.43 1.38
CA GLN A 140 14.06 -2.87 1.40
C GLN A 140 12.97 -3.37 0.45
N ILE A 141 12.55 -2.54 -0.51
CA ILE A 141 11.36 -2.78 -1.36
C ILE A 141 11.40 -4.14 -2.04
N LEU A 142 12.54 -4.51 -2.64
CA LEU A 142 12.63 -5.82 -3.30
C LEU A 142 12.54 -6.98 -2.30
N GLY A 143 13.11 -6.83 -1.11
CA GLY A 143 12.99 -7.85 -0.09
C GLY A 143 11.56 -8.01 0.43
N PHE A 144 10.76 -6.94 0.47
CA PHE A 144 9.34 -7.03 0.80
C PHE A 144 8.56 -7.80 -0.26
N LEU A 145 8.84 -7.54 -1.54
CA LEU A 145 8.18 -8.26 -2.63
C LEU A 145 8.50 -9.75 -2.59
N ASP A 146 9.76 -10.12 -2.40
CA ASP A 146 10.15 -11.53 -2.28
C ASP A 146 9.46 -12.21 -1.08
N ALA A 147 9.41 -11.54 0.07
CA ALA A 147 8.76 -12.09 1.26
C ALA A 147 7.25 -12.25 1.08
N LEU A 148 6.59 -11.31 0.39
CA LEU A 148 5.16 -11.37 0.10
C LEU A 148 4.81 -12.42 -0.96
N GLU A 149 5.62 -12.57 -2.01
CA GLU A 149 5.49 -13.63 -3.01
C GLU A 149 5.43 -15.02 -2.35
N HIS A 150 6.24 -15.24 -1.30
CA HIS A 150 6.30 -16.49 -0.55
C HIS A 150 5.42 -16.50 0.72
N SER A 151 4.57 -15.50 0.90
CA SER A 151 3.59 -15.49 2.00
C SER A 151 2.54 -16.60 1.82
N PRO A 152 1.74 -16.91 2.86
CA PRO A 152 0.66 -17.88 2.74
C PRO A 152 -0.35 -17.56 1.62
N ALA A 153 -0.63 -16.28 1.33
CA ALA A 153 -1.48 -15.90 0.20
C ALA A 153 -0.78 -16.11 -1.15
N GLY A 154 0.47 -15.65 -1.26
CA GLY A 154 1.24 -15.76 -2.51
C GLY A 154 1.54 -17.21 -2.90
N SER A 155 1.85 -18.06 -1.92
CA SER A 155 2.14 -19.49 -2.14
C SER A 155 0.92 -20.28 -2.61
N GLU A 156 -0.29 -19.84 -2.30
CA GLU A 156 -1.53 -20.48 -2.78
C GLU A 156 -1.87 -20.07 -4.22
N GLY A 157 -1.31 -18.95 -4.71
CA GLY A 157 -1.40 -18.47 -6.09
C GLY A 157 -2.76 -17.87 -6.50
N SER A 158 -3.83 -18.18 -5.76
CA SER A 158 -5.19 -17.67 -6.04
C SER A 158 -5.50 -16.33 -5.36
N PHE A 159 -4.62 -15.87 -4.47
CA PHE A 159 -4.78 -14.63 -3.72
C PHE A 159 -3.56 -13.73 -3.92
N VAL A 160 -3.79 -12.42 -3.96
CA VAL A 160 -2.74 -11.44 -4.18
C VAL A 160 -2.32 -10.83 -2.84
N PRO A 161 -1.16 -11.22 -2.26
CA PRO A 161 -0.59 -10.52 -1.11
C PRO A 161 -0.25 -9.07 -1.50
N ALA A 162 -0.16 -8.17 -0.51
CA ALA A 162 -0.01 -6.75 -0.80
C ALA A 162 0.97 -6.02 0.12
N ILE A 163 1.56 -4.94 -0.41
CA ILE A 163 2.27 -3.93 0.37
C ILE A 163 1.56 -2.59 0.22
N VAL A 164 1.34 -1.90 1.34
CA VAL A 164 0.79 -0.55 1.41
C VAL A 164 1.91 0.42 1.76
N PHE A 165 2.31 1.24 0.79
CA PHE A 165 3.23 2.34 1.04
C PHE A 165 2.46 3.55 1.59
N MET A 166 2.89 4.05 2.74
CA MET A 166 2.36 5.23 3.40
C MET A 166 3.43 6.32 3.36
N THR A 167 3.26 7.39 2.60
CA THR A 167 4.35 8.33 2.37
C THR A 167 3.97 9.78 2.59
N THR A 168 4.97 10.65 2.70
CA THR A 168 4.76 12.07 2.40
C THR A 168 4.50 12.26 0.91
N SER A 169 3.96 13.42 0.53
CA SER A 169 3.62 13.78 -0.85
C SER A 169 4.84 14.02 -1.75
N ASP A 170 6.05 14.12 -1.17
CA ASP A 170 7.28 14.17 -1.96
C ASP A 170 7.45 12.92 -2.82
N VAL A 171 6.99 11.76 -2.34
CA VAL A 171 7.01 10.49 -3.08
C VAL A 171 5.86 10.48 -4.09
N LYS A 172 6.08 11.11 -5.24
CA LYS A 172 5.07 11.27 -6.31
C LYS A 172 4.60 9.96 -6.93
N ALA A 173 5.41 8.91 -6.88
CA ALA A 173 5.04 7.60 -7.40
C ALA A 173 5.96 6.49 -6.91
N ILE A 174 5.41 5.27 -6.84
CA ILE A 174 6.20 4.04 -6.87
C ILE A 174 6.80 3.87 -8.27
N SER A 175 8.08 3.49 -8.37
CA SER A 175 8.76 3.46 -9.67
C SER A 175 8.14 2.43 -10.62
N LYS A 176 8.15 2.72 -11.94
CA LYS A 176 7.68 1.77 -12.96
C LYS A 176 8.36 0.40 -12.87
N LYS A 177 9.66 0.37 -12.51
CA LYS A 177 10.42 -0.88 -12.35
C LYS A 177 9.96 -1.68 -11.14
N THR A 178 9.73 -1.02 -10.00
CA THR A 178 9.13 -1.66 -8.82
C THR A 178 7.77 -2.25 -9.16
N ARG A 179 6.93 -1.48 -9.84
CA ARG A 179 5.59 -1.90 -10.26
C ARG A 179 5.64 -3.16 -11.11
N LEU A 180 6.48 -3.16 -12.15
CA LEU A 180 6.64 -4.31 -13.04
C LEU A 180 7.09 -5.57 -12.30
N LEU A 181 8.07 -5.44 -11.40
CA LEU A 181 8.57 -6.58 -10.61
C LEU A 181 7.49 -7.14 -9.69
N ALA A 182 6.77 -6.28 -8.96
CA ALA A 182 5.68 -6.71 -8.09
C ALA A 182 4.56 -7.40 -8.87
N THR A 183 4.19 -6.89 -10.05
CA THR A 183 3.21 -7.53 -10.93
C THR A 183 3.66 -8.92 -11.37
N VAL A 184 4.94 -9.09 -11.74
CA VAL A 184 5.49 -10.40 -12.12
C VAL A 184 5.50 -11.37 -10.93
N GLN A 185 5.79 -10.88 -9.73
CA GLN A 185 5.81 -11.66 -8.49
C GLN A 185 4.41 -11.88 -7.87
N GLY A 186 3.34 -11.44 -8.53
CA GLY A 186 1.98 -11.60 -8.00
C GLY A 186 1.69 -10.79 -6.73
N VAL A 187 2.41 -9.69 -6.49
CA VAL A 187 2.26 -8.83 -5.30
C VAL A 187 1.56 -7.51 -5.65
N GLY A 188 0.49 -7.20 -4.93
CA GLY A 188 -0.22 -5.94 -5.01
C GLY A 188 0.53 -4.80 -4.34
N ILE A 189 0.56 -3.63 -4.97
CA ILE A 189 1.10 -2.40 -4.40
C ILE A 189 -0.05 -1.42 -4.24
N LEU A 190 -0.24 -0.98 -3.01
CA LEU A 190 -1.09 0.16 -2.68
C LEU A 190 -0.22 1.33 -2.25
N HIS A 191 -0.66 2.55 -2.55
CA HIS A 191 0.02 3.77 -2.15
C HIS A 191 -0.99 4.77 -1.60
N THR A 192 -0.73 5.27 -0.41
CA THR A 192 -1.41 6.42 0.19
C THR A 192 -0.40 7.49 0.60
N ILE A 193 -0.84 8.74 0.57
CA ILE A 193 -0.05 9.89 1.04
C ILE A 193 -0.69 10.48 2.28
N ALA A 194 0.13 11.03 3.18
CA ALA A 194 -0.35 11.88 4.26
C ALA A 194 -0.75 13.26 3.72
N CYS A 195 -1.73 13.87 4.35
CA CYS A 195 -2.20 15.21 4.08
C CYS A 195 -2.37 16.00 5.37
N GLU A 196 -2.13 17.30 5.28
CA GLU A 196 -2.45 18.27 6.32
C GLU A 196 -3.91 18.70 6.18
N ILE A 197 -4.58 18.79 7.32
CA ILE A 197 -5.89 19.40 7.47
C ILE A 197 -5.65 20.89 7.76
N PRO A 198 -5.99 21.80 6.83
CA PRO A 198 -5.77 23.23 7.02
C PRO A 198 -6.47 23.74 8.27
N ASP A 199 -5.93 24.81 8.83
CA ASP A 199 -6.49 25.54 9.98
C ASP A 199 -6.65 24.72 11.28
N VAL A 200 -6.12 23.49 11.33
CA VAL A 200 -6.02 22.67 12.54
C VAL A 200 -4.60 22.78 13.13
N LEU A 201 -4.52 23.07 14.42
CA LEU A 201 -3.23 23.29 15.10
C LEU A 201 -2.38 22.01 15.12
N PRO A 202 -1.03 22.10 15.07
CA PRO A 202 -0.12 20.95 15.18
C PRO A 202 -0.32 20.10 16.44
N THR A 203 -0.84 20.70 17.52
CA THR A 203 -1.17 20.00 18.77
C THR A 203 -2.49 19.24 18.71
N GLU A 204 -3.26 19.37 17.64
CA GLU A 204 -4.55 18.69 17.40
C GLU A 204 -4.41 17.67 16.27
N ASN A 205 -5.50 17.00 15.88
CA ASN A 205 -5.50 16.00 14.82
C ASN A 205 -5.44 16.65 13.42
N ASN A 206 -4.30 17.28 13.10
CA ASN A 206 -4.09 18.08 11.89
C ASN A 206 -3.59 17.29 10.68
N LEU A 207 -3.44 15.97 10.78
CA LEU A 207 -2.97 15.12 9.69
C LEU A 207 -3.98 14.01 9.39
N GLN A 208 -4.03 13.54 8.14
CA GLN A 208 -4.83 12.39 7.74
C GLN A 208 -4.17 11.64 6.57
N MET A 209 -4.21 10.32 6.61
CA MET A 209 -3.82 9.50 5.45
C MET A 209 -4.93 9.55 4.39
N GLY A 210 -4.55 9.78 3.13
CA GLY A 210 -5.48 9.68 1.99
C GLY A 210 -5.95 8.25 1.74
N ALA A 211 -6.84 8.07 0.76
CA ALA A 211 -7.25 6.74 0.31
C ALA A 211 -6.05 6.01 -0.32
N ALA A 212 -5.89 4.72 -0.02
CA ALA A 212 -4.84 3.93 -0.64
C ALA A 212 -5.28 3.49 -2.04
N ILE A 213 -4.51 3.90 -3.05
CA ILE A 213 -4.78 3.57 -4.45
C ILE A 213 -3.95 2.36 -4.89
N VAL A 214 -4.54 1.50 -5.71
CA VAL A 214 -3.82 0.38 -6.32
C VAL A 214 -2.93 0.89 -7.44
N VAL A 215 -1.63 0.61 -7.34
CA VAL A 215 -0.61 1.11 -8.27
C VAL A 215 -0.41 0.17 -9.46
N ASN A 216 -0.58 -1.14 -9.26
CA ASN A 216 -0.55 -2.19 -10.28
C ASN A 216 -1.88 -2.98 -10.33
N PRO A 217 -2.98 -2.38 -10.81
CA PRO A 217 -4.27 -3.09 -10.87
C PRO A 217 -4.22 -4.37 -11.71
N GLU A 218 -3.28 -4.48 -12.65
CA GLU A 218 -3.11 -5.63 -13.52
C GLU A 218 -2.87 -6.96 -12.79
N VAL A 219 -2.28 -6.93 -11.58
CA VAL A 219 -2.00 -8.15 -10.79
C VAL A 219 -3.30 -8.82 -10.31
N TYR A 220 -4.38 -8.05 -10.17
CA TYR A 220 -5.67 -8.53 -9.67
C TYR A 220 -6.59 -9.04 -10.77
N ILE A 221 -6.34 -8.67 -12.04
CA ILE A 221 -7.15 -9.09 -13.19
C ILE A 221 -7.06 -10.61 -13.39
N LEU A 222 -5.87 -11.17 -13.20
CA LEU A 222 -5.64 -12.61 -13.42
C LEU A 222 -6.24 -13.48 -12.30
N ASN A 223 -6.35 -12.94 -11.09
CA ASN A 223 -6.81 -13.69 -9.90
C ASN A 223 -8.25 -13.36 -9.48
N ILE A 224 -8.93 -12.45 -10.19
CA ILE A 224 -10.32 -12.01 -9.92
C ILE A 224 -10.51 -11.59 -8.44
N SER A 225 -9.44 -11.12 -7.80
CA SER A 225 -9.40 -10.78 -6.38
C SER A 225 -9.16 -9.28 -6.22
N PHE A 226 -10.15 -8.44 -6.50
CA PHE A 226 -9.95 -7.00 -6.37
C PHE A 226 -9.83 -6.61 -4.89
N PRO A 227 -8.81 -5.81 -4.51
CA PRO A 227 -8.76 -5.28 -3.16
C PRO A 227 -9.97 -4.36 -2.97
N PHE A 228 -10.61 -4.46 -1.81
CA PHE A 228 -11.61 -3.47 -1.44
C PHE A 228 -10.96 -2.08 -1.44
N PRO A 229 -11.64 -1.04 -1.97
CA PRO A 229 -11.16 0.32 -1.88
C PRO A 229 -10.80 0.63 -0.43
N SER A 230 -9.56 1.06 -0.17
CA SER A 230 -9.19 1.50 1.17
C SER A 230 -9.68 2.93 1.33
N PRO A 231 -10.65 3.20 2.22
CA PRO A 231 -11.07 4.56 2.48
C PRO A 231 -9.88 5.39 3.01
N PRO A 232 -9.98 6.72 2.99
CA PRO A 232 -9.04 7.55 3.73
C PRO A 232 -8.96 7.15 5.20
N GLY A 233 -7.80 7.39 5.80
CA GLY A 233 -7.54 7.12 7.21
C GLY A 233 -8.35 8.01 8.15
N SER A 234 -8.21 7.82 9.46
CA SER A 234 -8.75 8.75 10.46
C SER A 234 -7.85 9.98 10.62
N PRO A 235 -8.40 11.16 10.97
CA PRO A 235 -7.58 12.28 11.41
C PRO A 235 -6.72 11.89 12.63
N GLY A 236 -5.48 12.36 12.66
CA GLY A 236 -4.51 12.13 13.71
C GLY A 236 -3.40 13.18 13.69
N ARG A 237 -2.29 12.92 14.40
CA ARG A 237 -1.15 13.84 14.49
C ARG A 237 0.14 13.10 14.81
N VAL A 238 1.27 13.72 14.51
CA VAL A 238 2.56 13.30 15.10
C VAL A 238 2.63 13.70 16.57
N ARG A 239 3.20 12.84 17.42
CA ARG A 239 3.25 13.06 18.89
C ARG A 239 4.69 12.94 19.41
N PRO A 240 5.05 13.70 20.47
CA PRO A 240 6.36 13.62 21.13
C PRO A 240 6.70 12.24 21.67
#